data_AF-A0A2V9W0H5-F1
#
_entry.id   AF-A0A2V9W0H5-F1
#
_cell.length_a   1.000
_cell.length_b   1.000
_cell.length_c   1.000
_cell.angle_alpha   90.00
_cell.angle_beta   90.00
_cell.angle_gamma   90.00
#
_symmetry.space_group_name_H-M   'P 1'
#
loop_
_entity.id
_entity.type
_entity.pdbx_description
1 polymer ?
#
loop_
_entity_poly.entity_id
_entity_poly.type
_entity_poly.pdbx_seq_one_letter_code
_entity_poly.pdbx_strand_id
1 'polypeptide(L)'
;MWIEITLGVAALKSVWGFGSTAAADETGTMASPLPDGDYLADAESYIHMGRHQSAAILAGDALEATLQRLCKEYRVALPSKPTVDGMNARLAQMGVYDSQMEQRLSELQSLWEKANCGLWSEVSKADVETMLGEVRAFVSRHVAY
;
A
#
# COMPACT_ATOMS: atom_id res chain seq x y z
N MET A 1 -33.98 -8.21 13.61
CA MET A 1 -34.30 -6.78 13.44
C MET A 1 -33.05 -6.11 12.89
N TRP A 2 -32.98 -5.98 11.57
CA TRP A 2 -31.86 -5.37 10.84
C TRP A 2 -32.28 -3.95 10.45
N ILE A 3 -31.45 -2.95 10.72
CA ILE A 3 -31.67 -1.59 10.25
C ILE A 3 -30.68 -1.35 9.11
N GLU A 4 -31.23 -1.19 7.91
CA GLU A 4 -30.52 -0.62 6.77
C GLU A 4 -30.16 0.83 7.05
N ILE A 5 -28.91 1.21 6.81
CA ILE A 5 -28.54 2.61 6.60
C ILE A 5 -27.92 2.70 5.21
N THR A 6 -28.79 3.01 4.25
CA THR A 6 -28.42 3.53 2.93
C THR A 6 -28.33 5.05 2.99
N LEU A 7 -27.53 5.61 2.08
CA LEU A 7 -27.29 7.03 1.76
C LEU A 7 -26.32 7.83 2.65
N GLY A 8 -25.18 8.18 2.04
CA GLY A 8 -24.26 9.21 2.50
C GLY A 8 -22.99 9.38 1.69
N VAL A 9 -23.02 9.18 0.36
CA VAL A 9 -21.91 9.55 -0.54
C VAL A 9 -22.22 10.89 -1.17
N ALA A 10 -21.58 11.96 -0.70
CA ALA A 10 -21.34 13.16 -1.50
C ALA A 10 -20.22 14.01 -0.88
N ALA A 11 -19.19 14.26 -1.67
CA ALA A 11 -18.26 15.38 -1.61
C ALA A 11 -17.35 15.49 -0.37
N LEU A 12 -16.09 15.06 -0.51
CA LEU A 12 -14.90 15.93 -0.37
C LEU A 12 -13.63 15.07 -0.45
N LYS A 13 -12.96 15.12 -1.61
CA LYS A 13 -11.50 15.16 -1.78
C LYS A 13 -11.20 15.14 -3.29
N SER A 14 -11.45 16.28 -3.92
CA SER A 14 -11.06 16.58 -5.30
C SER A 14 -10.28 17.90 -5.30
N VAL A 15 -9.01 17.86 -4.89
CA VAL A 15 -8.02 18.87 -5.23
C VAL A 15 -6.67 18.16 -5.19
N TRP A 16 -6.19 17.70 -6.33
CA TRP A 16 -4.80 17.75 -6.83
C TRP A 16 -4.88 17.29 -8.28
N GLY A 17 -5.29 18.22 -9.16
CA GLY A 17 -5.12 18.05 -10.59
C GLY A 17 -3.75 18.60 -10.95
N PHE A 18 -2.83 17.72 -11.36
CA PHE A 18 -1.71 18.10 -12.19
C PHE A 18 -1.95 17.46 -13.56
N GLY A 19 -2.57 18.24 -14.45
CA GLY A 19 -2.70 17.85 -15.84
C GLY A 19 -1.37 18.04 -16.56
N SER A 20 -0.90 17.00 -17.23
CA SER A 20 0.00 17.16 -18.36
C SER A 20 -0.46 16.22 -19.47
N THR A 21 -0.97 16.80 -20.55
CA THR A 21 -1.31 16.09 -21.78
C THR A 21 -0.05 15.94 -22.63
N ALA A 22 0.35 14.71 -22.90
CA ALA A 22 1.13 14.39 -24.08
C ALA A 22 0.80 12.97 -24.55
N ALA A 23 0.66 12.83 -25.86
CA ALA A 23 0.11 11.68 -26.56
C ALA A 23 1.14 10.55 -26.78
N ALA A 24 0.59 9.34 -26.81
CA ALA A 24 0.88 8.19 -27.67
C ALA A 24 2.32 7.63 -27.82
N ASP A 25 2.38 6.35 -27.45
CA ASP A 25 3.06 5.22 -28.11
C ASP A 25 4.58 5.09 -27.99
N GLU A 26 5.03 3.98 -27.39
CA GLU A 26 5.80 2.91 -28.04
C GLU A 26 6.44 1.97 -27.00
N THR A 27 6.51 0.70 -27.40
CA THR A 27 6.94 -0.49 -26.66
C THR A 27 8.30 -0.40 -25.98
N GLY A 28 8.33 -0.75 -24.69
CA GLY A 28 9.55 -1.11 -23.96
C GLY A 28 9.21 -1.89 -22.70
N THR A 29 9.58 -3.17 -22.65
CA THR A 29 9.67 -3.94 -21.40
C THR A 29 10.70 -3.25 -20.51
N MET A 30 10.22 -2.33 -19.69
CA MET A 30 10.97 -1.70 -18.61
C MET A 30 10.29 -2.17 -17.34
N ALA A 31 11.01 -2.88 -16.48
CA ALA A 31 10.57 -3.05 -15.11
C ALA A 31 10.38 -1.65 -14.53
N SER A 32 9.15 -1.14 -14.49
CA SER A 32 8.88 0.19 -13.96
C SER A 32 9.38 0.19 -12.52
N PRO A 33 10.25 1.13 -12.13
CA PRO A 33 10.40 1.51 -10.74
C PRO A 33 8.98 1.81 -10.22
N LEU A 34 8.72 1.50 -8.94
CA LEU A 34 7.43 1.80 -8.32
C LEU A 34 6.96 3.20 -8.78
N PRO A 35 5.75 3.32 -9.35
CA PRO A 35 5.26 4.62 -9.78
C PRO A 35 5.18 5.49 -8.54
N ASP A 36 5.90 6.62 -8.59
CA ASP A 36 5.99 7.67 -7.56
C ASP A 36 6.94 7.38 -6.39
N GLY A 37 8.24 7.70 -6.56
CA GLY A 37 9.20 7.88 -5.45
C GLY A 37 9.59 6.62 -4.66
N ASP A 38 10.72 6.70 -3.96
CA ASP A 38 11.11 5.64 -3.01
C ASP A 38 10.39 5.90 -1.68
N TYR A 39 9.11 5.52 -1.61
CA TYR A 39 8.26 5.65 -0.41
C TYR A 39 8.95 5.13 0.87
N LEU A 40 9.77 4.08 0.74
CA LEU A 40 10.51 3.50 1.87
C LEU A 40 11.65 4.40 2.32
N ALA A 41 12.40 5.01 1.39
CA ALA A 41 13.43 6.00 1.73
C ALA A 41 12.82 7.24 2.39
N ASP A 42 11.68 7.73 1.89
CA ASP A 42 10.97 8.85 2.51
C ASP A 42 10.47 8.49 3.92
N ALA A 43 9.90 7.30 4.08
CA ALA A 43 9.44 6.81 5.38
C ALA A 43 10.58 6.69 6.40
N GLU A 44 11.76 6.24 5.98
CA GLU A 44 12.97 6.23 6.82
C GLU A 44 13.39 7.65 7.23
N SER A 45 13.34 8.60 6.31
CA SER A 45 13.63 10.01 6.65
C SER A 45 12.67 10.53 7.73
N TYR A 46 11.37 10.23 7.61
CA TYR A 46 10.37 10.66 8.59
C TYR A 46 10.54 10.00 9.97
N ILE A 47 10.92 8.73 10.03
CA ILE A 47 11.12 8.07 11.33
C ILE A 47 12.33 8.64 12.08
N HIS A 48 13.38 9.04 11.35
CA HIS A 48 14.54 9.76 11.93
C HIS A 48 14.18 11.16 12.43
N MET A 49 13.20 11.82 11.80
CA MET A 49 12.64 13.10 12.26
C MET A 49 11.64 12.94 13.43
N GLY A 50 11.41 11.72 13.93
CA GLY A 50 10.43 11.43 14.98
C GLY A 50 8.97 11.38 14.49
N ARG A 51 8.73 11.51 13.18
CA ARG A 51 7.42 11.53 12.54
C ARG A 51 6.96 10.12 12.15
N HIS A 52 6.90 9.23 13.13
CA HIS A 52 6.56 7.83 12.94
C HIS A 52 5.17 7.59 12.33
N GLN A 53 4.17 8.44 12.62
CA GLN A 53 2.85 8.31 11.98
C GLN A 53 2.92 8.57 10.46
N SER A 54 3.67 9.59 10.04
CA SER A 54 3.89 9.86 8.62
C SER A 54 4.69 8.76 7.94
N ALA A 55 5.67 8.19 8.64
CA ALA A 55 6.43 7.04 8.15
C ALA A 55 5.53 5.80 7.96
N ALA A 56 4.58 5.54 8.86
CA ALA A 56 3.62 4.43 8.74
C ALA A 56 2.74 4.56 7.49
N ILE A 57 2.26 5.77 7.19
CA ILE A 57 1.45 6.05 5.98
C ILE A 57 2.26 5.68 4.73
N LEU A 58 3.48 6.21 4.60
CA LEU A 58 4.33 5.97 3.42
C LEU A 58 4.79 4.51 3.30
N ALA A 59 5.06 3.84 4.42
CA ALA A 59 5.39 2.41 4.41
C ALA A 59 4.20 1.57 3.89
N GLY A 60 2.96 1.94 4.24
CA GLY A 60 1.79 1.26 3.71
C GLY A 60 1.49 1.61 2.25
N ASP A 61 1.77 2.83 1.81
CA ASP A 61 1.68 3.21 0.39
C ASP A 61 2.68 2.39 -0.46
N ALA A 62 3.89 2.16 0.06
CA ALA A 62 4.88 1.27 -0.56
C ALA A 62 4.38 -0.18 -0.66
N LEU A 63 3.74 -0.68 0.40
CA LEU A 63 3.13 -2.01 0.43
C LEU A 63 1.99 -2.12 -0.59
N GLU A 64 1.10 -1.14 -0.64
CA GLU A 64 -0.01 -1.09 -1.60
C GLU A 64 0.52 -1.12 -3.03
N ALA A 65 1.48 -0.25 -3.38
CA ALA A 65 2.07 -0.19 -4.71
C ALA A 65 2.71 -1.53 -5.11
N THR A 66 3.35 -2.21 -4.15
CA THR A 66 3.96 -3.53 -4.35
C THR A 66 2.92 -4.61 -4.62
N LEU A 67 1.84 -4.66 -3.83
CA LEU A 67 0.74 -5.60 -4.04
C LEU A 67 0.04 -5.35 -5.38
N GLN A 68 -0.18 -4.09 -5.75
CA GLN A 68 -0.73 -3.73 -7.06
C GLN A 68 0.16 -4.22 -8.20
N ARG A 69 1.49 -4.09 -8.07
CA ARG A 69 2.45 -4.60 -9.06
C ARG A 69 2.37 -6.12 -9.17
N LEU A 70 2.34 -6.84 -8.05
CA LEU A 70 2.21 -8.29 -8.06
C LEU A 70 0.88 -8.72 -8.67
N CYS A 71 -0.24 -8.05 -8.34
CA CYS A 71 -1.51 -8.36 -8.96
C CYS A 71 -1.46 -8.18 -10.49
N LYS A 72 -0.76 -7.16 -11.01
CA LYS A 72 -0.56 -6.98 -12.45
C LYS A 72 0.32 -8.09 -13.05
N GLU A 73 1.41 -8.45 -12.38
CA GLU A 73 2.37 -9.46 -12.84
C GLU A 73 1.74 -10.85 -12.91
N TYR A 74 1.01 -11.25 -11.87
CA TYR A 74 0.30 -12.53 -11.79
C TYR A 74 -1.08 -12.50 -12.46
N ARG A 75 -1.46 -11.40 -13.13
CA ARG A 75 -2.74 -11.22 -13.83
C ARG A 75 -3.97 -11.51 -12.95
N VAL A 76 -3.91 -11.06 -11.70
CA VAL A 76 -5.00 -11.14 -10.73
C VAL A 76 -6.13 -10.22 -11.17
N ALA A 77 -7.36 -10.74 -11.26
CA ALA A 77 -8.54 -9.92 -11.51
C ALA A 77 -8.89 -9.11 -10.26
N LEU A 78 -8.78 -7.78 -10.36
CA LEU A 78 -9.11 -6.85 -9.29
C LEU A 78 -10.47 -6.17 -9.53
N PRO A 79 -11.23 -5.84 -8.47
CA PRO A 79 -12.44 -5.04 -8.58
C PRO A 79 -12.10 -3.60 -9.01
N SER A 80 -13.11 -2.81 -9.39
CA SER A 80 -12.92 -1.41 -9.83
C SER A 80 -12.22 -0.52 -8.80
N LYS A 81 -12.31 -0.86 -7.51
CA LYS A 81 -11.58 -0.22 -6.43
C LYS A 81 -10.95 -1.31 -5.56
N PRO A 82 -9.71 -1.75 -5.85
CA PRO A 82 -9.04 -2.77 -5.06
C PRO A 82 -8.73 -2.26 -3.66
N THR A 83 -8.79 -3.15 -2.68
CA THR A 83 -8.32 -2.91 -1.30
C THR A 83 -7.00 -3.65 -1.10
N VAL A 84 -6.15 -3.15 -0.21
CA VAL A 84 -4.88 -3.80 0.17
C VAL A 84 -5.14 -5.24 0.65
N ASP A 85 -6.12 -5.42 1.54
CA ASP A 85 -6.51 -6.74 2.07
C ASP A 85 -6.98 -7.68 0.96
N GLY A 86 -7.80 -7.16 0.04
CA GLY A 86 -8.30 -7.93 -1.10
C GLY A 86 -7.19 -8.36 -2.06
N MET A 87 -6.20 -7.49 -2.30
CA MET A 87 -5.02 -7.85 -3.10
C MET A 87 -4.18 -8.91 -2.38
N ASN A 88 -3.95 -8.73 -1.07
CA ASN A 88 -3.19 -9.66 -0.25
C ASN A 88 -3.78 -11.07 -0.28
N ALA A 89 -5.07 -11.19 0.05
CA ALA A 89 -5.76 -12.46 0.09
C ALA A 89 -5.78 -13.18 -1.27
N ARG A 90 -5.92 -12.43 -2.38
CA ARG A 90 -5.92 -13.01 -3.73
C ARG A 90 -4.54 -13.54 -4.12
N LEU A 91 -3.47 -12.81 -3.80
CA LEU A 91 -2.10 -13.24 -4.08
C LEU A 91 -1.73 -14.49 -3.26
N ALA A 92 -2.13 -14.54 -1.99
CA ALA A 92 -1.98 -15.73 -1.14
C ALA A 92 -2.76 -16.93 -1.70
N GLN A 93 -4.02 -16.74 -2.09
CA GLN A 93 -4.84 -17.78 -2.73
C GLN A 93 -4.24 -18.34 -4.02
N MET A 94 -3.48 -17.52 -4.76
CA MET A 94 -2.77 -17.94 -5.97
C MET A 94 -1.40 -18.59 -5.68
N GLY A 95 -0.98 -18.64 -4.41
CA GLY A 95 0.29 -19.25 -4.00
C GLY A 95 1.51 -18.40 -4.30
N VAL A 96 1.36 -17.07 -4.48
CA VAL A 96 2.50 -16.15 -4.62
C VAL A 96 3.35 -16.14 -3.35
N TYR A 97 2.67 -16.24 -2.20
CA TYR A 97 3.26 -16.45 -0.88
C TYR A 97 2.31 -17.26 0.00
N ASP A 98 2.80 -17.72 1.15
CA ASP A 98 2.04 -18.56 2.08
C ASP A 98 1.10 -17.76 3.01
N SER A 99 0.28 -18.47 3.77
CA SER A 99 -0.68 -17.89 4.72
C SER A 99 0.00 -17.15 5.88
N GLN A 100 1.26 -17.47 6.19
CA GLN A 100 2.01 -16.77 7.22
C GLN A 100 2.39 -15.36 6.74
N MET A 101 2.81 -15.23 5.49
CA MET A 101 3.04 -13.94 4.87
C MET A 101 1.74 -13.15 4.72
N GLU A 102 0.65 -13.80 4.30
CA GLU A 102 -0.68 -13.17 4.22
C GLU A 102 -1.08 -12.52 5.56
N GLN A 103 -0.99 -13.28 6.66
CA GLN A 103 -1.32 -12.77 7.99
C GLN A 103 -0.43 -11.58 8.39
N ARG A 104 0.88 -11.69 8.17
CA ARG A 104 1.83 -10.61 8.45
C ARG A 104 1.46 -9.34 7.70
N LEU A 105 1.18 -9.42 6.40
CA LEU A 105 0.80 -8.26 5.59
C LEU A 105 -0.53 -7.64 6.06
N SER A 106 -1.50 -8.44 6.52
CA SER A 106 -2.73 -7.93 7.12
C SER A 106 -2.48 -7.18 8.44
N GLU A 107 -1.52 -7.61 9.26
CA GLU A 107 -1.11 -6.89 10.48
C GLU A 107 -0.48 -5.52 10.12
N LEU A 108 0.39 -5.48 9.11
CA LEU A 108 0.98 -4.24 8.62
C LEU A 108 -0.07 -3.28 8.04
N GLN A 109 -1.03 -3.82 7.28
CA GLN A 109 -2.14 -3.04 6.77
C GLN A 109 -2.98 -2.44 7.90
N SER A 110 -3.24 -3.21 8.97
CA SER A 110 -3.97 -2.68 10.12
C SER A 110 -3.26 -1.49 10.75
N LEU A 111 -1.93 -1.55 10.88
CA LEU A 111 -1.13 -0.42 11.38
C LEU A 111 -1.20 0.80 10.46
N TRP A 112 -1.11 0.60 9.14
CA TRP A 112 -1.28 1.65 8.14
C TRP A 112 -2.67 2.28 8.17
N GLU A 113 -3.73 1.47 8.29
CA GLU A 113 -5.12 1.96 8.38
C GLU A 113 -5.33 2.82 9.64
N LYS A 114 -4.77 2.40 10.78
CA LYS A 114 -4.76 3.21 12.01
C LYS A 114 -4.07 4.55 11.77
N ALA A 115 -2.92 4.54 11.08
CA ALA A 115 -2.16 5.72 10.69
C ALA A 115 -2.87 6.61 9.64
N ASN A 116 -3.80 6.08 8.84
CA ASN A 116 -4.64 6.89 7.94
C ASN A 116 -5.88 7.46 8.62
N CYS A 117 -6.40 6.78 9.65
CA CYS A 117 -7.66 7.13 10.31
C CYS A 117 -7.56 8.16 11.44
N GLY A 118 -6.38 8.61 11.85
CA GLY A 118 -6.24 9.52 13.00
C GLY A 118 -5.81 8.86 14.30
N LEU A 119 -5.63 7.54 14.35
CA LEU A 119 -5.47 6.76 15.58
C LEU A 119 -4.02 6.77 16.09
N TRP A 120 -3.44 7.96 16.31
CA TRP A 120 -2.00 8.14 16.53
C TRP A 120 -1.52 7.51 17.84
N SER A 121 -2.39 7.37 18.84
CA SER A 121 -2.09 6.69 20.10
C SER A 121 -1.88 5.18 19.94
N GLU A 122 -2.37 4.59 18.85
CA GLU A 122 -2.23 3.16 18.53
C GLU A 122 -1.08 2.87 17.55
N VAL A 123 -0.34 3.89 17.13
CA VAL A 123 0.78 3.77 16.20
C VAL A 123 2.05 4.13 16.96
N SER A 124 2.76 3.12 17.49
CA SER A 124 4.00 3.36 18.22
C SER A 124 5.21 3.44 17.27
N LYS A 125 6.26 4.16 17.66
CA LYS A 125 7.51 4.23 16.87
C LYS A 125 8.10 2.83 16.63
N ALA A 126 8.08 1.96 17.63
CA ALA A 126 8.65 0.61 17.54
C ALA A 126 7.89 -0.27 16.54
N ASP A 127 6.55 -0.15 16.51
CA ASP A 127 5.73 -0.87 15.54
C ASP A 127 6.02 -0.39 14.11
N VAL A 128 6.22 0.91 13.92
CA VAL A 128 6.56 1.49 12.61
C VAL A 128 7.97 1.12 12.15
N GLU A 129 8.95 1.08 13.06
CA GLU A 129 10.31 0.58 12.76
C GLU A 129 10.25 -0.89 12.28
N THR A 130 9.44 -1.70 12.96
CA THR A 130 9.20 -3.10 12.56
C THR A 130 8.52 -3.18 11.20
N MET A 131 7.44 -2.41 10.99
CA MET A 131 6.72 -2.32 9.71
C MET A 131 7.66 -1.96 8.57
N LEU A 132 8.54 -0.96 8.73
CA LEU A 132 9.50 -0.57 7.69
C LEU A 132 10.43 -1.71 7.30
N GLY A 133 10.98 -2.42 8.28
CA GLY A 133 11.83 -3.59 8.03
C GLY A 133 11.08 -4.70 7.28
N GLU A 134 9.85 -4.98 7.68
CA GLU A 134 9.04 -6.02 7.06
C GLU A 134 8.59 -5.67 5.64
N VAL A 135 8.12 -4.45 5.40
CA VAL A 135 7.76 -3.99 4.05
C VAL A 135 9.00 -4.00 3.17
N ARG A 136 10.15 -3.47 3.63
CA ARG A 136 11.40 -3.50 2.85
C ARG A 136 11.81 -4.93 2.48
N ALA A 137 11.72 -5.87 3.41
CA ALA A 137 12.02 -7.27 3.15
C ALA A 137 11.03 -7.90 2.15
N PHE A 138 9.74 -7.56 2.26
CA PHE A 138 8.71 -8.04 1.35
C PHE A 138 8.92 -7.52 -0.07
N VAL A 139 9.14 -6.20 -0.23
CA VAL A 139 9.44 -5.56 -1.51
C VAL A 139 10.66 -6.19 -2.16
N SER A 140 11.76 -6.30 -1.42
CA SER A 140 13.02 -6.84 -1.96
C SER A 140 12.91 -8.31 -2.40
N ARG A 141 11.98 -9.08 -1.82
CA ARG A 141 11.76 -10.49 -2.16
C ARG A 141 10.91 -10.66 -3.43
N HIS A 142 9.95 -9.78 -3.66
CA HIS A 142 8.94 -9.96 -4.70
C HIS A 142 9.09 -9.01 -5.89
N VAL A 143 9.79 -7.90 -5.71
CA VAL A 143 10.04 -6.91 -6.75
C VAL A 143 11.53 -6.86 -7.02
N ALA A 144 11.94 -7.47 -8.14
CA ALA A 144 13.29 -7.26 -8.66
C ALA A 144 13.42 -5.80 -9.11
N TYR A 145 14.45 -5.12 -8.59
CA TYR A 145 14.91 -3.82 -9.06
C TYR A 145 15.59 -3.94 -10.42
#